data_AF-A0A942VFN7-F1
#
_entry.id   AF-A0A942VFN7-F1
#
_cell.length_a   1.000
_cell.length_b   1.000
_cell.length_c   1.000
_cell.angle_alpha   90.00
_cell.angle_beta   90.00
_cell.angle_gamma   90.00
#
_symmetry.space_group_name_H-M   'P 1'
#
loop_
_entity.id
_entity.type
_entity.pdbx_description
1 polymer ?
#
loop_
_entity_poly.entity_id
_entity_poly.type
_entity_poly.pdbx_seq_one_letter_code
_entity_poly.pdbx_strand_id
1 'polypeptide(L)'
;MLTTSERVALYQKELAEDKKLPAFDIYAFVFNSFYYLYYDSFRWFLLFVLLPVIGMFIPGDPAFNYLCGMLAARVINGFAAPRIIRRVKEKYVGQFAEANSEARIEYFSVSPLRLVVLSILSFGLYLFYWTYKNWAAVRKYTKDDVWPILWGWFLWLFFIIPLFLRMRDSLRKDGRPTKGFMIYASLYIVFYLAYRLGDAFVESLMNYSLPLGLAVIYTALAAFVIMPFFLIPVQRQINAYNKEPVRKGVLPGEILVTLIGIYVFLRAAGIIPGGLI
;
A
#
# COMPACT_ATOMS: atom_id res chain seq x y z
N MET A 1 -5.79 -5.04 -10.34
CA MET A 1 -6.60 -5.15 -9.11
C MET A 1 -8.02 -4.76 -9.50
N LEU A 2 -9.00 -5.64 -9.24
CA LEU A 2 -10.41 -5.32 -9.49
C LEU A 2 -10.81 -4.10 -8.66
N THR A 3 -11.63 -3.21 -9.22
CA THR A 3 -12.36 -2.20 -8.46
C THR A 3 -13.34 -2.88 -7.49
N THR A 4 -13.80 -2.17 -6.47
CA THR A 4 -14.78 -2.74 -5.55
C THR A 4 -16.05 -3.14 -6.27
N SER A 5 -16.54 -2.33 -7.22
CA SER A 5 -17.72 -2.70 -8.01
C SER A 5 -17.54 -3.96 -8.87
N GLU A 6 -16.39 -4.12 -9.54
CA GLU A 6 -16.09 -5.33 -10.33
C GLU A 6 -15.96 -6.55 -9.41
N ARG A 7 -15.38 -6.36 -8.22
CA ARG A 7 -15.27 -7.42 -7.22
C ARG A 7 -16.62 -7.79 -6.61
N VAL A 8 -17.50 -6.81 -6.37
CA VAL A 8 -18.89 -7.08 -5.95
C VAL A 8 -19.61 -7.90 -7.01
N ALA A 9 -19.51 -7.53 -8.29
CA ALA A 9 -20.12 -8.28 -9.38
C ALA A 9 -19.56 -9.72 -9.47
N LEU A 10 -18.24 -9.88 -9.34
CA LEU A 10 -17.60 -11.19 -9.30
C LEU A 10 -18.10 -12.03 -8.12
N TYR A 11 -18.13 -11.47 -6.90
CA TYR A 11 -18.59 -12.19 -5.71
C TYR A 11 -20.08 -12.52 -5.77
N GLN A 12 -20.92 -11.65 -6.33
CA GLN A 12 -22.32 -11.95 -6.57
C GLN A 12 -22.49 -13.14 -7.51
N LYS A 13 -21.72 -13.17 -8.61
CA LYS A 13 -21.71 -14.30 -9.54
C LYS A 13 -21.26 -15.60 -8.86
N GLU A 14 -20.13 -15.55 -8.15
CA GLU A 14 -19.60 -16.72 -7.45
C GLU A 14 -20.57 -17.24 -6.38
N LEU A 15 -21.19 -16.36 -5.58
CA LEU A 15 -22.17 -16.75 -4.57
C LEU A 15 -23.44 -17.36 -5.17
N ALA A 16 -23.82 -16.98 -6.40
CA ALA A 16 -24.96 -17.55 -7.11
C ALA A 16 -24.65 -18.93 -7.72
N GLU A 17 -23.42 -19.14 -8.20
CA GLU A 17 -22.96 -20.41 -8.77
C GLU A 17 -22.67 -21.46 -7.68
N ASP A 18 -22.17 -21.03 -6.53
CA ASP A 18 -21.62 -21.91 -5.48
C ASP A 18 -22.72 -22.42 -4.51
N LYS A 19 -23.68 -23.18 -5.06
CA LYS A 19 -24.83 -23.71 -4.30
C LYS A 19 -24.44 -24.68 -3.17
N LYS A 20 -23.31 -25.38 -3.30
CA LYS A 20 -22.77 -26.28 -2.28
C LYS A 20 -21.29 -25.98 -2.07
N LEU A 21 -20.93 -25.60 -0.84
CA LEU A 21 -19.54 -25.35 -0.47
C LEU A 21 -18.71 -26.65 -0.56
N PRO A 22 -17.48 -26.59 -1.10
CA PRO A 22 -16.58 -27.73 -1.05
C PRO A 22 -16.23 -28.08 0.40
N ALA A 23 -15.99 -29.36 0.66
CA ALA A 23 -15.60 -29.82 1.99
C ALA A 23 -14.18 -29.39 2.37
N PHE A 24 -13.30 -29.21 1.38
CA PHE A 24 -11.89 -28.84 1.55
C PHE A 24 -11.42 -27.95 0.40
N ASP A 25 -10.65 -26.92 0.72
CA ASP A 25 -10.04 -25.98 -0.23
C ASP A 25 -8.53 -26.22 -0.31
N ILE A 26 -8.08 -26.73 -1.45
CA ILE A 26 -6.66 -27.05 -1.68
C ILE A 26 -5.79 -25.79 -1.75
N TYR A 27 -6.32 -24.66 -2.21
CA TYR A 27 -5.58 -23.41 -2.30
C TYR A 27 -5.36 -22.83 -0.91
N ALA A 28 -6.37 -22.89 -0.05
CA ALA A 28 -6.23 -22.49 1.35
C ALA A 28 -5.19 -23.35 2.10
N PHE A 29 -5.13 -24.65 1.82
CA PHE A 29 -4.11 -25.53 2.39
C PHE A 29 -2.69 -25.17 1.93
N VAL A 30 -2.49 -24.97 0.62
CA VAL A 30 -1.17 -24.67 0.04
C VAL A 30 -0.69 -23.26 0.44
N PHE A 31 -1.51 -22.25 0.18
CA PHE A 31 -1.17 -20.84 0.37
C PHE A 31 -1.38 -20.33 1.80
N ASN A 32 -2.02 -21.12 2.66
CA ASN A 32 -2.26 -20.83 4.07
C ASN A 32 -2.78 -19.41 4.34
N SER A 33 -2.07 -18.61 5.13
CA SER A 33 -2.48 -17.25 5.49
C SER A 33 -2.53 -16.31 4.30
N PHE A 34 -1.67 -16.50 3.28
CA PHE A 34 -1.65 -15.68 2.06
C PHE A 34 -2.91 -15.88 1.21
N TYR A 35 -3.62 -17.00 1.36
CA TYR A 35 -4.94 -17.19 0.75
C TYR A 35 -5.92 -16.09 1.20
N TYR A 36 -5.88 -15.68 2.47
CA TYR A 36 -6.76 -14.64 3.01
C TYR A 36 -6.34 -13.22 2.60
N LEU A 37 -5.05 -12.99 2.31
CA LEU A 37 -4.59 -11.73 1.72
C LEU A 37 -5.21 -11.51 0.34
N TYR A 38 -5.37 -12.57 -0.46
CA TYR A 38 -6.03 -12.48 -1.77
C TYR A 38 -7.49 -11.99 -1.68
N TYR A 39 -8.22 -12.40 -0.63
CA TYR A 39 -9.59 -11.96 -0.37
C TYR A 39 -9.67 -10.72 0.54
N ASP A 40 -8.57 -9.97 0.70
CA ASP A 40 -8.46 -8.78 1.55
C ASP A 40 -8.96 -9.00 2.99
N SER A 41 -8.79 -10.22 3.50
CA SER A 41 -9.28 -10.65 4.81
C SER A 41 -8.16 -10.66 5.87
N PHE A 42 -7.72 -9.46 6.26
CA PHE A 42 -6.52 -9.28 7.10
C PHE A 42 -6.62 -9.94 8.48
N ARG A 43 -7.82 -9.95 9.09
CA ARG A 43 -8.05 -10.61 10.39
C ARG A 43 -7.70 -12.10 10.32
N TRP A 44 -8.11 -12.78 9.26
CA TRP A 44 -7.84 -14.21 9.08
C TRP A 44 -6.39 -14.45 8.67
N PHE A 45 -5.82 -13.57 7.84
CA PHE A 45 -4.38 -13.58 7.56
C PHE A 45 -3.56 -13.55 8.86
N LEU A 46 -3.80 -12.57 9.74
CA LEU A 46 -3.07 -12.44 11.01
C LEU A 46 -3.26 -13.67 11.90
N LEU A 47 -4.50 -14.16 12.04
CA LEU A 47 -4.77 -15.34 12.85
C LEU A 47 -3.91 -16.54 12.41
N PHE A 48 -3.89 -16.83 11.11
CA PHE A 48 -3.16 -17.99 10.56
C PHE A 48 -1.64 -17.76 10.42
N VAL A 49 -1.17 -16.51 10.35
CA VAL A 49 0.26 -16.18 10.45
C VAL A 49 0.77 -16.34 11.87
N LEU A 50 -0.02 -15.92 12.87
CA LEU A 50 0.43 -15.89 14.27
C LEU A 50 0.29 -17.25 14.95
N LEU A 51 -0.62 -18.11 14.52
CA LEU A 51 -0.84 -19.43 15.14
C LEU A 51 0.46 -20.27 15.28
N PRO A 52 1.29 -20.40 14.22
CA PRO A 52 2.55 -21.14 14.32
C PRO A 52 3.59 -20.43 15.20
N VAL A 53 3.60 -19.09 15.21
CA VAL A 53 4.51 -18.27 16.05
C VAL A 53 4.17 -18.45 17.52
N ILE A 54 2.89 -18.49 17.89
CA ILE A 54 2.45 -18.79 19.26
C ILE A 54 2.92 -20.20 19.67
N GLY A 55 2.92 -21.15 18.73
CA GLY A 55 3.43 -22.50 18.95
C GLY A 55 4.90 -22.56 19.36
N MET A 56 5.73 -21.58 18.97
CA MET A 56 7.16 -21.53 19.37
C MET A 56 7.36 -21.38 20.88
N PHE A 57 6.35 -20.89 21.61
CA PHE A 57 6.42 -20.69 23.06
C PHE A 57 5.93 -21.89 23.88
N ILE A 58 5.52 -22.98 23.21
CA ILE A 58 5.19 -24.25 23.87
C ILE A 58 6.51 -24.92 24.33
N PRO A 59 6.57 -25.52 25.53
CA PRO A 59 7.76 -26.25 25.98
C PRO A 59 8.19 -27.32 24.96
N GLY A 60 9.48 -27.41 24.67
CA GLY A 60 10.06 -28.34 23.70
C GLY A 60 10.97 -27.64 22.69
N ASP A 61 11.21 -28.30 21.56
CA ASP A 61 11.99 -27.72 20.46
C ASP A 61 11.16 -26.67 19.69
N PRO A 62 11.55 -25.39 19.68
CA PRO A 62 10.77 -24.32 19.07
C PRO A 62 10.61 -24.46 17.55
N ALA A 63 11.61 -25.01 16.85
CA ALA A 63 11.57 -25.19 15.41
C ALA A 63 10.60 -26.32 15.03
N PHE A 64 10.63 -27.43 15.78
CA PHE A 64 9.67 -28.52 15.64
C PHE A 64 8.25 -28.04 15.95
N ASN A 65 8.05 -27.32 17.06
CA ASN A 65 6.74 -26.78 17.44
C ASN A 65 6.18 -25.81 16.40
N TYR A 66 7.02 -24.96 15.83
CA TYR A 66 6.64 -24.08 14.72
C TYR A 66 6.22 -24.88 13.48
N LEU A 67 6.98 -25.90 13.09
CA LEU A 67 6.66 -26.73 11.92
C LEU A 67 5.32 -27.45 12.11
N CYS A 68 5.10 -28.06 13.29
CA CYS A 68 3.85 -28.71 13.64
C CYS A 68 2.67 -27.73 13.66
N GLY A 69 2.84 -26.56 14.28
CA GLY A 69 1.84 -25.49 14.31
C GLY A 69 1.50 -24.98 12.92
N MET A 70 2.50 -24.86 12.05
CA MET A 70 2.33 -24.45 10.64
C MET A 70 1.55 -25.50 9.84
N LEU A 71 1.86 -26.79 10.00
CA LEU A 71 1.12 -27.88 9.34
C LEU A 71 -0.32 -27.97 9.85
N ALA A 72 -0.54 -27.89 11.16
CA ALA A 72 -1.86 -27.89 11.76
C ALA A 72 -2.70 -26.70 11.25
N ALA A 73 -2.12 -25.49 11.23
CA ALA A 73 -2.76 -24.30 10.68
C ALA A 73 -3.19 -24.51 9.23
N ARG A 74 -2.35 -25.13 8.39
CA ARG A 74 -2.69 -25.44 6.99
C ARG A 74 -3.86 -26.40 6.85
N VAL A 75 -3.87 -27.49 7.63
CA VAL A 75 -4.96 -28.46 7.60
C VAL A 75 -6.28 -27.82 8.04
N ILE A 76 -6.26 -27.11 9.18
CA ILE A 76 -7.42 -26.36 9.69
C ILE A 76 -7.93 -25.38 8.63
N ASN A 77 -7.01 -24.65 7.99
CA ASN A 77 -7.34 -23.67 6.98
C ASN A 77 -8.03 -24.30 5.75
N GLY A 78 -7.53 -25.45 5.26
CA GLY A 78 -8.16 -26.17 4.15
C GLY A 78 -9.63 -26.53 4.39
N PHE A 79 -10.02 -26.88 5.61
CA PHE A 79 -11.42 -27.17 5.96
C PHE A 79 -12.25 -25.93 6.33
N ALA A 80 -11.61 -24.91 6.91
CA ALA A 80 -12.30 -23.71 7.38
C ALA A 80 -12.57 -22.69 6.26
N ALA A 81 -11.67 -22.63 5.27
CA ALA A 81 -11.66 -21.61 4.23
C ALA A 81 -12.95 -21.51 3.42
N PRO A 82 -13.60 -22.58 2.93
CA PRO A 82 -14.85 -22.46 2.17
C PRO A 82 -15.93 -21.66 2.90
N ARG A 83 -16.10 -21.90 4.20
CA ARG A 83 -17.06 -21.19 5.04
C ARG A 83 -16.64 -19.75 5.32
N ILE A 84 -15.36 -19.55 5.62
CA ILE A 84 -14.82 -18.22 5.93
C ILE A 84 -14.90 -17.31 4.70
N ILE A 85 -14.42 -17.77 3.56
CA ILE A 85 -14.40 -17.02 2.32
C ILE A 85 -15.81 -16.68 1.85
N ARG A 86 -16.76 -17.62 1.95
CA ARG A 86 -18.17 -17.31 1.63
C ARG A 86 -18.70 -16.16 2.48
N ARG A 87 -18.48 -16.18 3.80
CA ARG A 87 -18.90 -15.07 4.69
C ARG A 87 -18.18 -13.76 4.35
N VAL A 88 -16.90 -13.82 3.97
CA VAL A 88 -16.13 -12.65 3.52
C VAL A 88 -16.77 -12.07 2.27
N LYS A 89 -17.10 -12.90 1.26
CA LYS A 89 -17.78 -12.48 0.03
C LYS A 89 -19.15 -11.87 0.32
N GLU A 90 -19.99 -12.56 1.10
CA GLU A 90 -21.32 -12.09 1.50
C GLU A 90 -21.25 -10.73 2.21
N LYS A 91 -20.35 -10.59 3.19
CA LYS A 91 -20.13 -9.33 3.91
C LYS A 91 -19.63 -8.23 2.96
N TYR A 92 -18.71 -8.55 2.05
CA TYR A 92 -18.16 -7.58 1.10
C TYR A 92 -19.25 -7.07 0.14
N VAL A 93 -20.04 -7.97 -0.44
CA VAL A 93 -21.18 -7.61 -1.31
C VAL A 93 -22.19 -6.75 -0.55
N GLY A 94 -22.56 -7.13 0.68
CA GLY A 94 -23.50 -6.35 1.49
C GLY A 94 -22.97 -4.96 1.84
N GLN A 95 -21.67 -4.85 2.16
CA GLN A 95 -21.05 -3.58 2.54
C GLN A 95 -20.85 -2.62 1.35
N PHE A 96 -20.60 -3.16 0.16
CA PHE A 96 -20.21 -2.38 -1.01
C PHE A 96 -21.19 -2.48 -2.19
N ALA A 97 -22.44 -2.87 -1.94
CA ALA A 97 -23.48 -2.98 -2.97
C ALA A 97 -23.66 -1.70 -3.80
N GLU A 98 -23.42 -0.53 -3.21
CA GLU A 98 -23.54 0.77 -3.85
C GLU A 98 -22.22 1.33 -4.41
N ALA A 99 -21.14 0.53 -4.46
CA ALA A 99 -19.86 0.98 -5.00
C ALA A 99 -19.97 1.24 -6.51
N ASN A 100 -19.39 2.35 -6.95
CA ASN A 100 -19.48 2.80 -8.33
C ASN A 100 -18.08 3.13 -8.87
N SER A 101 -17.50 2.22 -9.65
CA SER A 101 -16.20 2.43 -10.31
C SER A 101 -16.22 3.47 -11.44
N GLU A 102 -17.42 3.84 -11.91
CA GLU A 102 -17.61 4.83 -12.97
C GLU A 102 -17.75 6.25 -12.43
N ALA A 103 -17.77 6.43 -11.10
CA ALA A 103 -17.82 7.75 -10.50
C ALA A 103 -16.58 8.58 -10.89
N ARG A 104 -16.80 9.84 -11.28
CA ARG A 104 -15.70 10.79 -11.54
C ARG A 104 -14.99 11.12 -10.23
N ILE A 105 -13.70 10.81 -10.15
CA ILE A 105 -12.91 10.98 -8.92
C ILE A 105 -12.26 12.36 -8.93
N GLU A 106 -12.51 13.20 -7.93
CA GLU A 106 -11.73 14.43 -7.75
C GLU A 106 -10.49 14.13 -6.90
N TYR A 107 -9.34 14.03 -7.55
CA TYR A 107 -8.07 13.68 -6.91
C TYR A 107 -7.50 14.82 -6.07
N PHE A 108 -6.46 14.54 -5.29
CA PHE A 108 -5.87 15.55 -4.42
C PHE A 108 -5.15 16.64 -5.23
N SER A 109 -5.73 17.85 -5.20
CA SER A 109 -5.27 19.01 -5.96
C SER A 109 -4.28 19.85 -5.15
N VAL A 110 -3.01 19.87 -5.58
CA VAL A 110 -1.93 20.69 -4.99
C VAL A 110 -1.02 21.23 -6.09
N SER A 111 -0.37 22.37 -5.87
CA SER A 111 0.58 22.89 -6.84
C SER A 111 1.81 21.96 -6.95
N PRO A 112 2.40 21.78 -8.15
CA PRO A 112 3.57 20.92 -8.30
C PRO A 112 4.76 21.38 -7.46
N LEU A 113 4.95 22.70 -7.33
CA LEU A 113 6.01 23.27 -6.48
C LEU A 113 5.83 22.85 -5.02
N ARG A 114 4.59 22.96 -4.52
CA ARG A 114 4.27 22.57 -3.15
C ARG A 114 4.47 21.07 -2.91
N LEU A 115 4.09 20.23 -3.88
CA LEU A 115 4.36 18.79 -3.82
C LEU A 115 5.87 18.53 -3.65
N VAL A 116 6.72 19.19 -4.43
CA VAL A 116 8.18 19.03 -4.34
C VAL A 116 8.71 19.57 -3.02
N VAL A 117 8.39 20.81 -2.67
CA VAL A 117 8.90 21.47 -1.46
C VAL A 117 8.51 20.70 -0.19
N LEU A 118 7.24 20.33 -0.05
CA LEU A 118 6.80 19.59 1.14
C LEU A 118 7.38 18.17 1.17
N SER A 119 7.63 17.55 0.02
CA SER A 119 8.33 16.25 -0.04
C SER A 119 9.77 16.35 0.41
N ILE A 120 10.50 17.39 -0.01
CA ILE A 120 11.89 17.61 0.41
C ILE A 120 11.94 17.93 1.92
N LEU A 121 11.12 18.87 2.38
CA LEU A 121 11.11 19.28 3.79
C LEU A 121 10.69 18.16 4.75
N SER A 122 9.86 17.23 4.29
CA SER A 122 9.42 16.07 5.07
C SER A 122 10.28 14.82 4.86
N PHE A 123 11.39 14.92 4.14
CA PHE A 123 12.27 13.79 3.80
C PHE A 123 11.50 12.61 3.19
N GLY A 124 10.59 12.91 2.25
CA GLY A 124 9.78 11.93 1.54
C GLY A 124 8.47 11.52 2.22
N LEU A 125 8.25 11.83 3.51
CA LEU A 125 6.99 11.46 4.19
C LEU A 125 5.74 12.07 3.54
N TYR A 126 5.87 13.28 2.99
CA TYR A 126 4.76 13.92 2.29
C TYR A 126 4.33 13.15 1.03
N LEU A 127 5.20 12.36 0.40
CA LEU A 127 4.80 11.50 -0.73
C LEU A 127 3.82 10.40 -0.28
N PHE A 128 4.02 9.86 0.92
CA PHE A 128 3.06 8.92 1.51
C PHE A 128 1.75 9.62 1.85
N TYR A 129 1.81 10.84 2.40
CA TYR A 129 0.62 11.66 2.63
C TYR A 129 -0.14 11.96 1.34
N TRP A 130 0.56 12.37 0.28
CA TRP A 130 0.00 12.63 -1.03
C TRP A 130 -0.71 11.40 -1.60
N THR A 131 -0.06 10.24 -1.50
CA THR A 131 -0.62 8.97 -1.97
C THR A 131 -1.87 8.60 -1.14
N TYR A 132 -1.80 8.75 0.18
CA TYR A 132 -2.94 8.56 1.09
C TYR A 132 -4.13 9.45 0.72
N LYS A 133 -3.91 10.76 0.48
CA LYS A 133 -4.97 11.71 0.14
C LYS A 133 -5.64 11.37 -1.19
N ASN A 134 -4.87 10.93 -2.18
CA ASN A 134 -5.42 10.48 -3.46
C ASN A 134 -6.24 9.21 -3.31
N TRP A 135 -5.80 8.23 -2.52
CA TRP A 135 -6.63 7.07 -2.23
C TRP A 135 -7.86 7.40 -1.39
N ALA A 136 -7.77 8.38 -0.47
CA ALA A 136 -8.94 8.88 0.25
C ALA A 136 -9.96 9.52 -0.70
N ALA A 137 -9.51 10.20 -1.76
CA ALA A 137 -10.38 10.67 -2.82
C ALA A 137 -11.04 9.51 -3.57
N VAL A 138 -10.27 8.49 -4.00
CA VAL A 138 -10.84 7.29 -4.65
C VAL A 138 -11.96 6.71 -3.78
N ARG A 139 -11.69 6.41 -2.51
CA ARG A 139 -12.70 5.88 -1.58
C ARG A 139 -13.94 6.75 -1.47
N LYS A 140 -13.77 8.07 -1.41
CA LYS A 140 -14.88 9.01 -1.27
C LYS A 140 -15.83 8.94 -2.47
N TYR A 141 -15.30 8.85 -3.69
CA TYR A 141 -16.11 8.93 -4.91
C TYR A 141 -16.59 7.57 -5.40
N THR A 142 -15.77 6.52 -5.32
CA THR A 142 -16.14 5.18 -5.82
C THR A 142 -16.74 4.28 -4.75
N LYS A 143 -16.67 4.68 -3.47
CA LYS A 143 -16.91 3.82 -2.30
C LYS A 143 -16.04 2.55 -2.30
N ASP A 144 -14.87 2.60 -2.95
CA ASP A 144 -13.96 1.46 -2.95
C ASP A 144 -13.40 1.16 -1.54
N ASP A 145 -13.25 -0.13 -1.21
CA ASP A 145 -12.56 -0.58 -0.01
C ASP A 145 -11.04 -0.55 -0.23
N VAL A 146 -10.38 0.50 0.24
CA VAL A 146 -8.93 0.64 0.14
C VAL A 146 -8.39 0.98 1.52
N TRP A 147 -7.43 0.23 2.02
CA TRP A 147 -6.80 0.47 3.33
C TRP A 147 -5.38 1.03 3.16
N PRO A 148 -5.15 2.36 3.13
CA PRO A 148 -3.84 2.94 2.78
C PRO A 148 -2.71 2.67 3.76
N ILE A 149 -3.02 2.51 5.04
CA ILE A 149 -2.03 2.61 6.12
C ILE A 149 -1.31 1.27 6.31
N LEU A 150 -1.96 0.15 6.00
CA LEU A 150 -1.44 -1.19 6.33
C LEU A 150 -0.34 -1.71 5.39
N TRP A 151 -0.09 -1.05 4.25
CA TRP A 151 0.79 -1.57 3.18
C TRP A 151 2.05 -0.72 2.93
N GLY A 152 2.19 0.42 3.61
CA GLY A 152 3.09 1.50 3.22
C GLY A 152 4.59 1.22 3.31
N TRP A 153 5.03 0.24 4.11
CA TRP A 153 6.47 -0.01 4.32
C TRP A 153 7.02 -1.22 3.53
N PHE A 154 6.27 -2.32 3.45
CA PHE A 154 6.71 -3.54 2.75
C PHE A 154 6.07 -3.75 1.37
N LEU A 155 4.93 -3.11 1.10
CA LEU A 155 4.10 -3.41 -0.08
C LEU A 155 3.68 -2.13 -0.82
N TRP A 156 4.53 -1.10 -0.76
CA TRP A 156 4.28 0.21 -1.38
C TRP A 156 3.96 0.12 -2.89
N LEU A 157 4.58 -0.81 -3.62
CA LEU A 157 4.28 -1.05 -5.05
C LEU A 157 2.81 -1.41 -5.29
N PHE A 158 2.23 -2.24 -4.42
CA PHE A 158 0.83 -2.64 -4.49
C PHE A 158 -0.12 -1.49 -4.21
N PHE A 159 0.40 -0.38 -3.68
CA PHE A 159 -0.38 0.81 -3.36
C PHE A 159 -0.26 1.89 -4.44
N ILE A 160 0.95 2.15 -4.93
CA ILE A 160 1.18 3.24 -5.89
C ILE A 160 0.80 2.85 -7.33
N ILE A 161 1.09 1.61 -7.74
CA ILE A 161 0.81 1.17 -9.12
C ILE A 161 -0.69 1.22 -9.41
N PRO A 162 -1.58 0.64 -8.58
CA PRO A 162 -3.01 0.72 -8.84
C PRO A 162 -3.54 2.14 -8.78
N LEU A 163 -2.94 3.03 -7.97
CA LEU A 163 -3.33 4.43 -7.93
C LEU A 163 -3.07 5.12 -9.28
N PHE A 164 -1.87 4.96 -9.82
CA PHE A 164 -1.53 5.53 -11.12
C PHE A 164 -2.37 4.95 -12.26
N LEU A 165 -2.65 3.64 -12.22
CA LEU A 165 -3.56 3.02 -13.21
C LEU A 165 -4.97 3.62 -13.12
N ARG A 166 -5.51 3.85 -11.93
CA ARG A 166 -6.81 4.48 -11.74
C ARG A 166 -6.83 5.94 -12.20
N MET A 167 -5.79 6.70 -11.91
CA MET A 167 -5.64 8.07 -12.40
C MET A 167 -5.56 8.08 -13.93
N ARG A 168 -4.76 7.19 -14.53
CA ARG A 168 -4.68 7.00 -15.98
C ARG A 168 -6.04 6.68 -16.58
N ASP A 169 -6.80 5.77 -15.98
CA ASP A 169 -8.11 5.37 -16.49
C ASP A 169 -9.12 6.52 -16.38
N SER A 170 -9.06 7.31 -15.31
CA SER A 170 -9.86 8.53 -15.15
C SER A 170 -9.53 9.58 -16.22
N LEU A 171 -8.24 9.82 -16.47
CA LEU A 171 -7.76 10.72 -17.53
C LEU A 171 -8.19 10.25 -18.92
N ARG A 172 -8.07 8.94 -19.18
CA ARG A 172 -8.47 8.32 -20.46
C ARG A 172 -9.97 8.46 -20.71
N LYS A 173 -10.80 8.24 -19.68
CA LYS A 173 -12.27 8.44 -19.76
C LYS A 173 -12.65 9.90 -20.04
N ASP A 174 -11.84 10.85 -19.58
CA ASP A 174 -11.98 12.30 -19.86
C ASP A 174 -11.39 12.72 -21.22
N GLY A 175 -10.92 11.78 -22.04
CA GLY A 175 -10.34 12.05 -23.36
C GLY A 175 -8.92 12.62 -23.35
N ARG A 176 -8.20 12.55 -22.20
CA ARG A 176 -6.86 13.14 -22.05
C ARG A 176 -5.75 12.18 -22.46
N PRO A 177 -4.62 12.70 -22.98
CA PRO A 177 -3.46 11.87 -23.30
C PRO A 177 -2.85 11.29 -22.02
N THR A 178 -2.56 9.99 -22.02
CA THR A 178 -2.07 9.27 -20.83
C THR A 178 -0.64 8.74 -20.97
N LYS A 179 -0.05 8.79 -22.18
CA LYS A 179 1.31 8.26 -22.43
C LYS A 179 2.36 8.98 -21.57
N GLY A 180 2.34 10.31 -21.57
CA GLY A 180 3.25 11.12 -20.77
C GLY A 180 3.07 10.85 -19.27
N PHE A 181 1.81 10.83 -18.79
CA PHE A 181 1.49 10.46 -17.41
C PHE A 181 2.16 9.13 -16.99
N MET A 182 1.98 8.08 -17.80
CA MET A 182 2.51 6.75 -17.48
C MET A 182 4.02 6.68 -17.54
N ILE A 183 4.69 7.42 -18.44
CA ILE A 183 6.16 7.47 -18.47
C ILE A 183 6.70 8.01 -17.15
N TYR A 184 6.19 9.16 -16.68
CA TYR A 184 6.67 9.78 -15.45
C TYR A 184 6.27 8.99 -14.19
N ALA A 185 5.08 8.39 -14.17
CA ALA A 185 4.66 7.47 -13.12
C ALA A 185 5.59 6.23 -13.04
N SER A 186 5.96 5.66 -14.19
CA SER A 186 6.90 4.53 -14.26
C SER A 186 8.31 4.95 -13.84
N LEU A 187 8.80 6.12 -14.24
CA LEU A 187 10.11 6.62 -13.81
C LEU A 187 10.19 6.76 -12.29
N TYR A 188 9.14 7.27 -11.65
CA TYR A 188 9.04 7.33 -10.20
C TYR A 188 9.15 5.94 -9.53
N ILE A 189 8.45 4.94 -10.08
CA ILE A 189 8.48 3.56 -9.57
C ILE A 189 9.86 2.90 -9.79
N VAL A 190 10.43 3.03 -11.00
CA VAL A 190 11.73 2.46 -11.34
C VAL A 190 12.82 3.05 -10.45
N PHE A 191 12.80 4.37 -10.23
CA PHE A 191 13.76 5.03 -9.36
C PHE A 191 13.62 4.59 -7.90
N TYR A 192 12.38 4.34 -7.44
CA TYR A 192 12.14 3.77 -6.10
C TYR A 192 12.78 2.39 -5.95
N LEU A 193 12.57 1.53 -6.93
CA LEU A 193 13.11 0.18 -6.87
C LEU A 193 14.63 0.17 -7.02
N ALA A 194 15.18 0.98 -7.92
CA ALA A 194 16.62 1.14 -8.07
C ALA A 194 17.28 1.59 -6.75
N TYR A 195 16.69 2.58 -6.09
CA TYR A 195 17.15 3.03 -4.77
C TYR A 195 17.08 1.90 -3.73
N ARG A 196 15.92 1.24 -3.56
CA ARG A 196 15.74 0.18 -2.54
C ARG A 196 16.61 -1.05 -2.78
N LEU A 197 16.85 -1.41 -4.03
CA LEU A 197 17.75 -2.51 -4.38
C LEU A 197 19.21 -2.13 -4.17
N GLY A 198 19.60 -0.90 -4.54
CA GLY A 198 20.95 -0.40 -4.29
C GLY A 198 21.26 -0.34 -2.80
N ASP A 199 20.29 0.12 -1.99
CA ASP A 199 20.37 0.16 -0.53
C ASP A 199 20.62 -1.25 0.04
N ALA A 200 19.75 -2.22 -0.27
CA ALA A 200 19.89 -3.60 0.19
C ALA A 200 21.20 -4.28 -0.30
N PHE A 201 21.65 -3.95 -1.51
CA PHE A 201 22.91 -4.48 -2.04
C PHE A 201 24.11 -3.94 -1.26
N VAL A 202 24.16 -2.63 -0.99
CA VAL A 202 25.22 -2.00 -0.18
C VAL A 202 25.23 -2.58 1.24
N GLU A 203 24.05 -2.79 1.84
CA GLU A 203 23.92 -3.44 3.15
C GLU A 203 24.51 -4.86 3.14
N SER A 204 24.19 -5.65 2.11
CA SER A 204 24.62 -7.05 2.00
C SER A 204 26.13 -7.23 1.80
N LEU A 205 26.81 -6.27 1.17
CA LEU A 205 28.25 -6.38 0.92
C LEU A 205 29.11 -6.00 2.14
N MET A 206 28.63 -5.18 3.08
CA MET A 206 29.56 -4.29 3.82
C MET A 206 29.48 -4.27 5.37
N ASN A 207 28.72 -5.15 6.04
CA ASN A 207 28.76 -5.37 7.51
C ASN A 207 28.95 -4.09 8.38
N TYR A 208 28.25 -3.01 8.02
CA TYR A 208 28.22 -1.67 8.64
C TYR A 208 29.45 -1.22 9.45
N SER A 209 30.42 -0.59 8.78
CA SER A 209 31.30 0.37 9.46
C SER A 209 30.60 1.73 9.62
N LEU A 210 30.79 2.40 10.76
CA LEU A 210 30.15 3.68 11.13
C LEU A 210 30.21 4.80 10.05
N PRO A 211 31.32 4.97 9.28
CA PRO A 211 31.40 5.96 8.20
C PRO A 211 30.44 5.71 7.03
N LEU A 212 30.01 4.45 6.82
CA LEU A 212 29.18 4.03 5.71
C LEU A 212 27.68 4.11 6.01
N GLY A 213 27.28 4.01 7.29
CA GLY A 213 25.90 4.28 7.71
C GLY A 213 25.46 5.70 7.39
N LEU A 214 26.38 6.67 7.47
CA LEU A 214 26.14 8.03 6.99
C LEU A 214 25.95 8.08 5.47
N ALA A 215 26.71 7.30 4.69
CA ALA A 215 26.54 7.23 3.24
C ALA A 215 25.17 6.70 2.83
N VAL A 216 24.64 5.69 3.52
CA VAL A 216 23.27 5.17 3.33
C VAL A 216 22.21 6.24 3.63
N ILE A 217 22.40 7.01 4.70
CA ILE A 217 21.52 8.14 5.01
C ILE A 217 21.59 9.19 3.90
N TYR A 218 22.78 9.58 3.43
CA TYR A 218 22.91 10.57 2.36
C TYR A 218 22.33 10.12 1.02
N THR A 219 22.46 8.84 0.64
CA THR A 219 21.85 8.31 -0.58
C THR A 219 20.32 8.25 -0.46
N ALA A 220 19.78 7.92 0.71
CA ALA A 220 18.35 8.01 1.00
C ALA A 220 17.83 9.44 0.85
N LEU A 221 18.52 10.42 1.44
CA LEU A 221 18.17 11.83 1.34
C LEU A 221 18.20 12.33 -0.11
N ALA A 222 19.23 11.96 -0.88
CA ALA A 222 19.33 12.32 -2.29
C ALA A 222 18.17 11.72 -3.10
N ALA A 223 17.81 10.46 -2.84
CA ALA A 223 16.67 9.82 -3.49
C ALA A 223 15.34 10.55 -3.18
N PHE A 224 15.14 10.98 -1.93
CA PHE A 224 13.95 11.74 -1.53
C PHE A 224 13.87 13.14 -2.14
N VAL A 225 15.00 13.74 -2.52
CA VAL A 225 15.02 15.01 -3.26
C VAL A 225 14.65 14.81 -4.72
N ILE A 226 15.19 13.77 -5.37
CA ILE A 226 15.01 13.55 -6.83
C ILE A 226 13.60 13.04 -7.15
N MET A 227 13.06 12.16 -6.32
CA MET A 227 11.79 11.48 -6.58
C MET A 227 10.57 12.37 -6.86
N PRO A 228 10.30 13.43 -6.08
CA PRO A 228 9.13 14.29 -6.29
C PRO A 228 9.11 14.97 -7.67
N PHE A 229 10.28 15.14 -8.32
CA PHE A 229 10.35 15.75 -9.64
C PHE A 229 9.65 14.91 -10.71
N PHE A 230 9.73 13.58 -10.62
CA PHE A 230 8.98 12.69 -11.51
C PHE A 230 7.47 12.82 -11.34
N LEU A 231 6.98 13.31 -10.20
CA LEU A 231 5.55 13.52 -9.97
C LEU A 231 5.05 14.89 -10.45
N ILE A 232 5.91 15.81 -10.91
CA ILE A 232 5.47 17.11 -11.43
C ILE A 232 4.51 16.95 -12.62
N PRO A 233 4.85 16.17 -13.67
CA PRO A 233 3.96 16.02 -14.83
C PRO A 233 2.69 15.23 -14.49
N VAL A 234 2.79 14.30 -13.53
CA VAL A 234 1.66 13.54 -12.97
C VAL A 234 0.68 14.50 -12.28
N GLN A 235 1.17 15.33 -11.35
CA GLN A 235 0.34 16.29 -10.61
C GLN A 235 -0.27 17.36 -11.52
N ARG A 236 0.47 17.84 -12.54
CA ARG A 236 -0.06 18.81 -13.51
C ARG A 236 -1.27 18.26 -14.26
N GLN A 237 -1.22 17.01 -14.70
CA GLN A 237 -2.33 16.38 -15.40
C GLN A 237 -3.52 16.11 -14.48
N ILE A 238 -3.26 15.69 -13.23
CA ILE A 238 -4.30 15.55 -12.21
C ILE A 238 -5.01 16.88 -11.97
N ASN A 239 -4.25 17.96 -11.75
CA ASN A 239 -4.82 19.30 -11.54
C ASN A 239 -5.63 19.79 -12.74
N ALA A 240 -5.20 19.46 -13.97
CA ALA A 240 -5.92 19.84 -15.17
C ALA A 240 -7.22 19.02 -15.38
N TYR A 241 -7.27 17.80 -14.84
CA TYR A 241 -8.43 16.92 -14.87
C TYR A 241 -9.47 17.27 -13.81
N ASN A 242 -9.02 17.61 -12.59
CA ASN A 242 -9.91 18.01 -11.52
C ASN A 242 -10.75 19.23 -11.90
N LYS A 243 -12.02 19.25 -11.46
CA LYS A 243 -12.90 20.42 -11.63
C LYS A 243 -12.56 21.51 -10.62
N GLU A 244 -12.20 21.10 -9.40
CA GLU A 244 -11.81 22.05 -8.37
C GLU A 244 -10.43 22.64 -8.67
N PRO A 245 -10.28 23.97 -8.53
CA PRO A 245 -8.99 24.62 -8.77
C PRO A 245 -7.94 24.15 -7.76
N VAL A 246 -6.68 24.41 -8.10
CA VAL A 246 -5.54 24.09 -7.22
C VAL A 246 -5.73 24.77 -5.87
N ARG A 247 -5.68 23.96 -4.81
CA ARG A 247 -5.83 24.44 -3.43
C ARG A 247 -4.66 25.36 -3.05
N LYS A 248 -4.98 26.60 -2.71
CA LYS A 248 -3.98 27.62 -2.31
C LYS A 248 -3.48 27.44 -0.87
N GLY A 249 -4.37 27.14 0.09
CA GLY A 249 -4.02 27.06 1.52
C GLY A 249 -3.42 25.73 1.96
N VAL A 250 -2.64 25.74 3.05
CA VAL A 250 -1.99 24.54 3.60
C VAL A 250 -2.88 23.78 4.56
N LEU A 251 -3.06 22.46 4.36
CA LEU A 251 -3.87 21.65 5.27
C LEU A 251 -3.07 21.37 6.55
N PRO A 252 -3.74 21.32 7.73
CA PRO A 252 -3.09 20.97 8.98
C PRO A 252 -2.31 19.64 8.92
N GLY A 253 -2.85 18.65 8.20
CA GLY A 253 -2.18 17.35 8.01
C GLY A 253 -0.87 17.44 7.23
N GLU A 254 -0.72 18.43 6.36
CA GLU A 254 0.52 18.64 5.60
C GLU A 254 1.61 19.24 6.48
N ILE A 255 1.23 20.23 7.31
CA ILE A 255 2.12 20.81 8.33
C ILE A 255 2.58 19.71 9.29
N LEU A 256 1.63 18.92 9.80
CA LEU A 256 1.91 17.84 10.74
C LEU A 256 2.89 16.82 10.17
N VAL A 257 2.66 16.33 8.94
CA VAL A 257 3.55 15.34 8.30
C VAL A 257 4.93 15.93 8.04
N THR A 258 5.02 17.20 7.64
CA THR A 258 6.31 17.88 7.48
C THR A 258 7.06 17.99 8.81
N LEU A 259 6.40 18.39 9.89
CA LEU A 259 7.01 18.47 11.22
C LEU A 259 7.47 17.09 11.73
N ILE A 260 6.67 16.04 11.50
CA ILE A 260 7.05 14.66 11.82
C ILE A 260 8.29 14.24 11.02
N GLY A 261 8.34 14.52 9.72
CA GLY A 261 9.49 14.20 8.88
C GLY A 261 10.77 14.88 9.35
N ILE A 262 10.69 16.17 9.67
CA ILE A 262 11.81 16.92 10.24
C ILE A 262 12.24 16.30 11.57
N TYR A 263 11.31 15.99 12.47
CA TYR A 263 11.63 15.38 13.75
C TYR A 263 12.32 14.02 13.60
N VAL A 264 11.77 13.13 12.77
CA VAL A 264 12.36 11.80 12.49
C VAL A 264 13.78 11.94 11.94
N PHE A 265 13.99 12.88 11.01
CA PHE A 265 15.31 13.14 10.46
C PHE A 265 16.29 13.66 11.52
N LEU A 266 15.91 14.68 12.29
CA LEU A 266 16.76 15.24 13.34
C LEU A 266 17.13 14.21 14.42
N ARG A 267 16.21 13.27 14.72
CA ARG A 267 16.48 12.12 15.59
C ARG A 267 17.46 11.15 14.96
N ALA A 268 17.25 10.75 13.71
CA ALA A 268 18.15 9.86 12.98
C ALA A 268 19.56 10.45 12.80
N ALA A 269 19.66 11.77 12.67
CA ALA A 269 20.92 12.50 12.58
C ALA A 269 21.62 12.73 13.93
N GLY A 270 21.02 12.29 15.05
CA GLY A 270 21.59 12.44 16.39
C GLY A 270 21.57 13.88 16.95
N ILE A 271 20.87 14.80 16.29
CA ILE A 271 20.77 16.21 16.72
C ILE A 271 19.86 16.35 17.95
N ILE A 272 18.77 15.58 17.99
CA ILE A 272 17.86 15.54 19.14
C ILE A 272 18.20 14.32 20.00
N PRO A 273 18.62 14.49 21.27
CA PRO A 273 18.90 13.38 22.17
C PRO A 273 17.63 12.61 22.58
N GLY A 274 17.77 11.32 22.88
CA GLY A 274 16.66 10.49 23.39
C GLY A 274 17.00 9.00 23.33
N GLY A 275 16.82 8.32 24.47
CA GLY A 275 17.09 6.89 24.65
C GLY A 275 16.22 5.99 23.77
N LEU A 276 16.73 4.79 23.50
CA LEU A 276 15.97 3.70 22.91
C LEU A 276 14.74 3.42 23.79
N ILE A 277 13.54 3.52 23.20
CA ILE A 277 12.35 2.83 23.70
C ILE A 277 12.50 1.37 23.27
#